data_AF-A0A1H8YJD7-F1
#
_entry.id   AF-A0A1H8YJD7-F1
#
_cell.length_a   1.000
_cell.length_b   1.000
_cell.length_c   1.000
_cell.angle_alpha   90.00
_cell.angle_beta   90.00
_cell.angle_gamma   90.00
#
_symmetry.space_group_name_H-M   'P 1'
#
loop_
_entity.id
_entity.type
_entity.pdbx_description
1 polymer ?
#
loop_
_entity_poly.entity_id
_entity_poly.type
_entity_poly.pdbx_seq_one_letter_code
_entity_poly.pdbx_strand_id
1 'polypeptide(L)'
;MEVQLEVVRSTPPGQVALELGMVDADLRGLPSDPAVARDVLADQLELVWRRLISPRWPRFREVLAADIRHRTRVLGEHGVAAVFEGLHPRVRVAGDSVLVDVAARERLELDRRGLLLVPGVFTWPSVGVVTVPPWQPTLLYPARGVGELWTARTEPPDALAGVLGRTKATLLTTLDRPASTAELAERLGLAAGTVSAHLTALRAARLAASDRSGHRVLYRRTELGDALCAGIS
;
A
#
# COMPACT_ATOMS: atom_id res chain seq x y z
N MET A 1 -18.91 -1.39 5.23
CA MET A 1 -18.29 -2.30 6.22
C MET A 1 -19.36 -3.15 6.89
N GLU A 2 -20.46 -2.57 7.37
CA GLU A 2 -21.57 -3.32 8.01
C GLU A 2 -22.05 -4.53 7.18
N VAL A 3 -22.35 -4.33 5.88
CA VAL A 3 -22.75 -5.43 4.98
C VAL A 3 -21.69 -6.53 4.86
N GLN A 4 -20.40 -6.20 4.92
CA GLN A 4 -19.31 -7.19 4.83
C GLN A 4 -19.14 -7.93 6.16
N LEU A 5 -19.32 -7.25 7.30
CA LEU A 5 -19.30 -7.89 8.61
C LEU A 5 -20.52 -8.82 8.81
N GLU A 6 -21.66 -8.48 8.24
CA GLU A 6 -22.85 -9.34 8.25
C GLU A 6 -22.61 -10.63 7.45
N VAL A 7 -21.89 -10.56 6.33
CA VAL A 7 -21.42 -11.75 5.60
C VAL A 7 -20.49 -12.59 6.49
N VAL A 8 -19.52 -11.97 7.15
CA VAL A 8 -18.63 -12.70 8.07
C VAL A 8 -19.43 -13.38 9.18
N ARG A 9 -20.37 -12.67 9.82
CA ARG A 9 -21.23 -13.19 10.90
C ARG A 9 -22.23 -14.24 10.44
N SER A 10 -22.54 -14.33 9.15
CA SER A 10 -23.40 -15.38 8.60
C SER A 10 -22.63 -16.62 8.16
N THR A 11 -21.29 -16.63 8.27
CA THR A 11 -20.47 -17.79 7.91
C THR A 11 -20.87 -19.02 8.73
N PRO A 12 -21.20 -20.16 8.08
CA PRO A 12 -21.57 -21.38 8.78
C PRO A 12 -20.44 -21.92 9.67
N PRO A 13 -20.74 -22.45 10.88
CA PRO A 13 -19.71 -22.91 11.82
C PRO A 13 -18.76 -23.96 11.25
N GLY A 14 -19.25 -24.86 10.37
CA GLY A 14 -18.41 -25.85 9.70
C GLY A 14 -17.35 -25.23 8.78
N GLN A 15 -17.70 -24.15 8.08
CA GLN A 15 -16.75 -23.39 7.26
C GLN A 15 -15.75 -22.64 8.13
N VAL A 16 -16.20 -22.05 9.24
CA VAL A 16 -15.31 -21.36 10.20
C VAL A 16 -14.29 -22.34 10.78
N ALA A 17 -14.71 -23.53 11.19
CA ALA A 17 -13.81 -24.55 11.73
C ALA A 17 -12.78 -25.00 10.69
N LEU A 18 -13.20 -25.18 9.44
CA LEU A 18 -12.30 -25.49 8.32
C LEU A 18 -11.26 -24.37 8.13
N GLU A 19 -11.70 -23.12 8.01
CA GLU A 19 -10.84 -21.96 7.78
C GLU A 19 -9.86 -21.71 8.94
N LEU A 20 -10.31 -21.82 10.19
CA LEU A 20 -9.45 -21.74 11.37
C LEU A 20 -8.43 -22.88 11.43
N GLY A 21 -8.76 -24.07 10.92
CA GLY A 21 -7.81 -25.19 10.85
C GLY A 21 -6.70 -25.00 9.81
N MET A 22 -6.85 -24.06 8.88
CA MET A 22 -5.89 -23.82 7.79
C MET A 22 -4.96 -22.63 8.04
N VAL A 23 -5.24 -21.79 9.04
CA VAL A 23 -4.40 -20.61 9.31
C VAL A 23 -3.15 -20.99 10.09
N ASP A 24 -2.01 -20.47 9.65
CA ASP A 24 -0.76 -20.52 10.39
C ASP A 24 -0.73 -19.37 11.42
N ALA A 25 -1.53 -19.51 12.47
CA ALA A 25 -1.69 -18.52 13.54
C ALA A 25 -1.88 -19.17 14.90
N ASP A 26 -1.46 -18.49 15.97
CA ASP A 26 -1.74 -18.94 17.34
C ASP A 26 -3.20 -18.67 17.70
N LEU A 27 -3.99 -19.74 17.76
CA LEU A 27 -5.43 -19.68 18.05
C LEU A 27 -5.77 -19.97 19.52
N ARG A 28 -4.79 -20.15 20.42
CA ARG A 28 -5.03 -20.58 21.80
C ARG A 28 -5.92 -19.64 22.62
N GLY A 29 -6.08 -18.38 22.19
CA GLY A 29 -6.96 -17.40 22.83
C GLY A 29 -8.39 -17.34 22.26
N LEU A 30 -8.71 -18.11 21.22
CA LEU A 30 -10.05 -18.13 20.64
C LEU A 30 -10.97 -19.14 21.34
N PRO A 31 -12.29 -18.85 21.42
CA PRO A 31 -13.28 -19.84 21.81
C PRO A 31 -13.21 -21.10 20.94
N SER A 32 -13.44 -22.26 21.55
CA SER A 32 -13.46 -23.55 20.83
C SER A 32 -14.72 -23.73 19.96
N ASP A 33 -15.82 -23.07 20.31
CA ASP A 33 -17.03 -23.03 19.49
C ASP A 33 -16.80 -22.13 18.26
N PRO A 34 -16.88 -22.67 17.02
CA PRO A 34 -16.59 -21.89 15.82
C PRO A 34 -17.54 -20.70 15.59
N ALA A 35 -18.81 -20.79 16.02
CA ALA A 35 -19.75 -19.68 15.90
C ALA A 35 -19.38 -18.54 16.84
N VAL A 36 -19.00 -18.88 18.08
CA VAL A 36 -18.55 -17.89 19.07
C VAL A 36 -17.22 -17.27 18.65
N ALA A 37 -16.28 -18.07 18.16
CA ALA A 37 -15.00 -17.58 17.63
C ALA A 37 -15.19 -16.61 16.45
N ARG A 38 -16.09 -16.95 15.51
CA ARG A 38 -16.46 -16.07 14.39
C ARG A 38 -16.98 -14.72 14.87
N ASP A 39 -17.89 -14.72 15.85
CA ASP A 39 -18.50 -13.46 16.33
C ASP A 39 -17.47 -12.59 17.06
N VAL A 40 -16.58 -13.19 17.86
CA VAL A 40 -15.44 -12.48 18.47
C VAL A 40 -14.53 -11.88 17.40
N LEU A 41 -14.17 -12.65 16.37
CA LEU A 41 -13.33 -12.15 15.27
C LEU A 41 -14.02 -11.03 14.50
N ALA A 42 -15.33 -11.12 14.26
CA ALA A 42 -16.10 -10.06 13.62
C ALA A 42 -16.11 -8.77 14.45
N ASP A 43 -16.25 -8.86 15.77
CA ASP A 43 -16.16 -7.71 16.68
C ASP A 43 -14.77 -7.05 16.62
N GLN A 44 -13.70 -7.86 16.61
CA GLN A 44 -12.33 -7.36 16.49
C GLN A 44 -12.08 -6.70 15.12
N LEU A 45 -12.58 -7.29 14.03
CA LEU A 45 -12.51 -6.71 12.69
C LEU A 45 -13.22 -5.35 12.64
N GLU A 46 -14.39 -5.23 13.28
CA GLU A 46 -15.12 -3.96 13.37
C GLU A 46 -14.35 -2.90 14.17
N LEU A 47 -13.72 -3.30 15.27
CA LEU A 47 -12.88 -2.41 16.07
C LEU A 47 -11.68 -1.90 15.27
N VAL A 48 -10.95 -2.81 14.62
CA VAL A 48 -9.81 -2.49 13.74
C VAL A 48 -10.24 -1.57 12.61
N TRP A 49 -11.37 -1.87 11.97
CA TRP A 49 -11.92 -1.01 10.92
C TRP A 49 -12.15 0.41 11.44
N ARG A 50 -12.91 0.57 12.52
CA ARG A 50 -13.28 1.90 13.04
C ARG A 50 -12.06 2.70 13.49
N ARG A 51 -11.12 2.05 14.17
CA ARG A 51 -9.98 2.73 14.82
C ARG A 51 -8.81 2.97 13.88
N LEU A 52 -8.51 2.02 12.99
CA LEU A 52 -7.26 2.02 12.24
C LEU A 52 -7.45 2.27 10.74
N ILE A 53 -8.51 1.70 10.15
CA ILE A 53 -8.71 1.69 8.69
C ILE A 53 -9.60 2.85 8.23
N SER A 54 -10.79 3.01 8.82
CA SER A 54 -11.80 4.01 8.43
C SER A 54 -11.24 5.43 8.33
N PRO A 55 -10.41 5.92 9.29
CA PRO A 55 -9.83 7.26 9.19
C PRO A 55 -8.92 7.46 7.97
N ARG A 56 -8.29 6.39 7.47
CA ARG A 56 -7.36 6.40 6.33
C ARG A 56 -7.98 5.85 5.05
N TRP A 57 -9.25 5.43 5.10
CA TRP A 57 -9.93 4.74 4.02
C TRP A 57 -9.97 5.52 2.69
N PRO A 58 -10.22 6.84 2.66
CA PRO A 58 -10.16 7.60 1.41
C PRO A 58 -8.80 7.46 0.69
N ARG A 59 -7.70 7.57 1.44
CA ARG A 59 -6.34 7.42 0.92
C ARG A 59 -6.06 6.00 0.42
N PHE A 60 -6.55 4.99 1.15
CA PHE A 60 -6.43 3.59 0.72
C PHE A 60 -7.17 3.36 -0.60
N ARG A 61 -8.39 3.89 -0.71
CA ARG A 61 -9.18 3.80 -1.95
C ARG A 61 -8.50 4.49 -3.13
N GLU A 62 -7.86 5.64 -2.92
CA GLU A 62 -7.11 6.33 -3.97
C GLU A 62 -5.98 5.47 -4.52
N VAL A 63 -5.17 4.89 -3.63
CA VAL A 63 -4.06 3.99 -4.02
C VAL A 63 -4.58 2.76 -4.76
N LEU A 64 -5.60 2.10 -4.22
CA LEU A 64 -6.20 0.92 -4.86
C LEU A 64 -6.82 1.24 -6.22
N ALA A 65 -7.55 2.36 -6.33
CA ALA A 65 -8.15 2.78 -7.59
C ALA A 65 -7.10 3.18 -8.64
N ALA A 66 -5.98 3.78 -8.21
CA ALA A 66 -4.86 4.10 -9.09
C ALA A 66 -4.19 2.82 -9.63
N ASP A 67 -3.98 1.81 -8.78
CA ASP A 67 -3.47 0.51 -9.23
C ASP A 67 -4.43 -0.14 -10.24
N ILE A 68 -5.73 -0.23 -9.93
CA ILE A 68 -6.72 -0.82 -10.84
C ILE A 68 -6.69 -0.13 -12.21
N ARG A 69 -6.73 1.21 -12.26
CA ARG A 69 -6.63 1.97 -13.52
C ARG A 69 -5.36 1.63 -14.29
N HIS A 70 -4.23 1.53 -13.58
CA HIS A 70 -2.95 1.17 -14.20
C HIS A 70 -2.99 -0.25 -14.79
N ARG A 71 -3.51 -1.23 -14.05
CA ARG A 71 -3.61 -2.63 -14.51
C ARG A 71 -4.56 -2.77 -15.69
N THR A 72 -5.70 -2.07 -15.69
CA THR A 72 -6.62 -2.06 -16.84
C THR A 72 -5.95 -1.51 -18.09
N ARG A 73 -5.16 -0.43 -17.97
CA ARG A 73 -4.42 0.12 -19.10
C ARG A 73 -3.35 -0.86 -19.62
N VAL A 74 -2.56 -1.45 -18.73
CA VAL A 74 -1.54 -2.46 -19.10
C VAL A 74 -2.19 -3.66 -19.78
N LEU A 75 -3.35 -4.12 -19.30
CA LEU A 75 -4.10 -5.21 -19.93
C LEU A 75 -4.48 -4.87 -21.38
N GLY A 76 -4.99 -3.65 -21.62
CA GLY A 76 -5.38 -3.22 -22.96
C GLY A 76 -4.20 -2.98 -23.92
N GLU A 77 -3.08 -2.49 -23.41
CA GLU A 77 -1.92 -2.11 -24.23
C GLU A 77 -0.91 -3.27 -24.43
N HIS A 78 -0.79 -4.16 -23.46
CA HIS A 78 0.28 -5.16 -23.38
C HIS A 78 -0.21 -6.59 -23.09
N GLY A 79 -1.52 -6.78 -22.92
CA GLY A 79 -2.14 -8.07 -22.68
C GLY A 79 -1.97 -8.59 -21.25
N VAL A 80 -2.51 -9.78 -21.01
CA VAL A 80 -2.66 -10.35 -19.66
C VAL A 80 -1.33 -10.75 -19.03
N ALA A 81 -0.36 -11.23 -19.82
CA ALA A 81 0.93 -11.65 -19.30
C ALA A 81 1.69 -10.48 -18.64
N ALA A 82 1.68 -9.31 -19.27
CA ALA A 82 2.30 -8.10 -18.75
C ALA A 82 1.64 -7.61 -17.45
N VAL A 83 0.34 -7.87 -17.26
CA VAL A 83 -0.33 -7.58 -15.98
C VAL A 83 0.29 -8.42 -14.86
N PHE A 84 0.38 -9.75 -15.06
CA PHE A 84 0.91 -10.69 -14.08
C PHE A 84 2.37 -10.42 -13.71
N GLU A 85 3.22 -10.25 -14.72
CA GLU A 85 4.65 -9.94 -14.52
C GLU A 85 4.85 -8.62 -13.77
N GLY A 86 3.93 -7.66 -13.96
CA GLY A 86 3.95 -6.39 -13.25
C GLY A 86 3.38 -6.44 -11.84
N LEU A 87 2.78 -7.54 -11.36
CA LEU A 87 2.14 -7.60 -10.05
C LEU A 87 3.16 -7.64 -8.92
N HIS A 88 4.10 -8.59 -8.99
CA HIS A 88 5.09 -8.83 -7.94
C HIS A 88 6.21 -9.77 -8.44
N PRO A 89 7.47 -9.68 -7.96
CA PRO A 89 8.56 -10.58 -8.37
C PRO A 89 8.31 -12.07 -8.14
N ARG A 90 7.39 -12.42 -7.24
CA ARG A 90 6.96 -13.81 -6.96
C ARG A 90 5.86 -14.32 -7.90
N VAL A 91 5.39 -13.50 -8.83
CA VAL A 91 4.35 -13.86 -9.81
C VAL A 91 4.99 -13.86 -11.19
N ARG A 92 4.95 -15.00 -11.87
CA ARG A 92 5.51 -15.15 -13.22
C ARG A 92 4.60 -15.96 -14.12
N VAL A 93 4.63 -15.64 -15.41
CA VAL A 93 3.93 -16.41 -16.44
C VAL A 93 4.84 -17.51 -16.97
N ALA A 94 4.29 -18.70 -17.20
CA ALA A 94 4.97 -19.84 -17.78
C ALA A 94 4.03 -20.58 -18.73
N GLY A 95 4.12 -20.25 -20.03
CA GLY A 95 3.14 -20.71 -21.03
C GLY A 95 1.74 -20.21 -20.66
N ASP A 96 0.79 -21.13 -20.56
CA ASP A 96 -0.61 -20.85 -20.21
C ASP A 96 -0.88 -20.87 -18.69
N SER A 97 0.17 -20.94 -17.87
CA SER A 97 0.08 -21.00 -16.42
C SER A 97 0.67 -19.76 -15.75
N VAL A 98 0.11 -19.39 -14.60
CA VAL A 98 0.69 -18.39 -13.70
C VAL A 98 1.27 -19.11 -12.49
N LEU A 99 2.53 -18.83 -12.20
CA LEU A 99 3.26 -19.41 -11.09
C LEU A 99 3.42 -18.34 -10.01
N VAL A 100 2.95 -18.66 -8.81
CA VAL A 100 2.99 -17.78 -7.64
C VAL A 100 3.83 -18.45 -6.58
N ASP A 101 4.95 -17.85 -6.22
CA ASP A 101 5.85 -18.34 -5.17
C ASP A 101 5.27 -18.01 -3.78
N VAL A 102 4.59 -18.99 -3.18
CA VAL A 102 4.00 -18.96 -1.84
C VAL A 102 4.31 -20.27 -1.13
N ALA A 103 4.11 -20.31 0.20
CA ALA A 103 4.37 -21.52 1.00
C ALA A 103 3.49 -22.72 0.59
N ALA A 104 2.31 -22.47 0.01
CA ALA A 104 1.42 -23.50 -0.49
C ALA A 104 1.99 -24.19 -1.74
N ARG A 105 1.89 -25.52 -1.80
CA ARG A 105 2.27 -26.34 -2.96
C ARG A 105 1.02 -26.92 -3.61
N GLU A 106 0.36 -26.11 -4.42
CA GLU A 106 -0.88 -26.50 -5.10
C GLU A 106 -0.81 -26.17 -6.59
N ARG A 107 -1.51 -26.97 -7.40
CA ARG A 107 -1.81 -26.65 -8.79
C ARG A 107 -3.32 -26.61 -8.93
N LEU A 108 -3.82 -25.48 -9.42
CA LEU A 108 -5.23 -25.25 -9.62
C LEU A 108 -5.48 -24.95 -11.10
N GLU A 109 -6.32 -25.77 -11.73
CA GLU A 109 -6.88 -25.45 -13.04
C GLU A 109 -8.04 -24.48 -12.84
N LEU A 110 -7.99 -23.33 -13.50
CA LEU A 110 -9.02 -22.30 -13.37
C LEU A 110 -10.30 -22.76 -14.06
N ASP A 111 -11.41 -22.69 -13.33
CA ASP A 111 -12.74 -22.91 -13.91
C ASP A 111 -13.27 -21.63 -14.59
N ARG A 112 -14.56 -21.63 -14.97
CA ARG A 112 -15.21 -20.49 -15.62
C ARG A 112 -15.27 -19.21 -14.77
N ARG A 113 -15.04 -19.29 -13.45
CA ARG A 113 -14.92 -18.12 -12.59
C ARG A 113 -13.62 -17.36 -12.88
N GLY A 114 -12.60 -18.04 -13.40
CA GLY A 114 -11.29 -17.46 -13.66
C GLY A 114 -10.54 -17.06 -12.39
N LEU A 115 -9.47 -16.28 -12.56
CA LEU A 115 -8.66 -15.77 -11.47
C LEU A 115 -9.00 -14.30 -11.18
N LEU A 116 -9.39 -14.01 -9.94
CA LEU A 116 -9.60 -12.64 -9.48
C LEU A 116 -8.27 -12.01 -9.03
N LEU A 117 -7.97 -10.80 -9.51
CA LEU A 117 -6.82 -10.02 -9.06
C LEU A 117 -7.28 -8.99 -8.04
N VAL A 118 -6.79 -9.09 -6.80
CA VAL A 118 -7.16 -8.18 -5.71
C VAL A 118 -5.93 -7.37 -5.26
N PRO A 119 -5.85 -6.07 -5.58
CA PRO A 119 -4.83 -5.22 -5.00
C PRO A 119 -5.09 -5.07 -3.50
N GLY A 120 -4.05 -5.26 -2.71
CA GLY A 120 -4.06 -5.18 -1.26
C GLY A 120 -3.15 -4.08 -0.76
N VAL A 121 -3.61 -3.40 0.28
CA VAL A 121 -2.82 -2.41 1.01
C VAL A 121 -2.01 -3.07 2.12
N PHE A 122 -2.57 -4.12 2.72
CA PHE A 122 -2.00 -4.89 3.83
C PHE A 122 -1.31 -6.19 3.38
N THR A 123 -1.32 -6.48 2.09
CA THR A 123 -0.63 -7.64 1.50
C THR A 123 0.87 -7.40 1.38
N TRP A 124 1.30 -6.13 1.38
CA TRP A 124 2.71 -5.74 1.28
C TRP A 124 3.53 -6.29 2.47
N PRO A 125 4.77 -6.78 2.23
CA PRO A 125 5.50 -6.86 0.96
C PRO A 125 5.28 -8.17 0.18
N SER A 126 4.24 -8.94 0.51
CA SER A 126 4.02 -10.30 0.02
C SER A 126 2.86 -10.40 -0.99
N VAL A 127 2.65 -11.61 -1.50
CA VAL A 127 1.44 -12.00 -2.26
C VAL A 127 0.70 -13.07 -1.47
N GLY A 128 -0.61 -13.16 -1.68
CA GLY A 128 -1.47 -14.18 -1.10
C GLY A 128 -2.31 -14.85 -2.17
N VAL A 129 -2.69 -16.10 -1.93
CA VAL A 129 -3.59 -16.85 -2.80
C VAL A 129 -4.76 -17.38 -1.98
N VAL A 130 -5.96 -17.32 -2.55
CA VAL A 130 -7.15 -17.99 -2.02
C VAL A 130 -7.56 -19.03 -3.05
N THR A 131 -7.41 -20.30 -2.68
CA THR A 131 -7.68 -21.45 -3.55
C THR A 131 -8.82 -22.34 -3.02
N VAL A 132 -9.21 -22.15 -1.76
CA VAL A 132 -10.18 -23.02 -1.08
C VAL A 132 -11.62 -22.65 -1.48
N PRO A 133 -12.44 -23.60 -1.96
CA PRO A 133 -13.87 -23.39 -2.17
C PRO A 133 -14.61 -22.95 -0.89
N PRO A 134 -15.70 -22.17 -0.98
CA PRO A 134 -16.43 -21.80 -2.20
C PRO A 134 -15.88 -20.56 -2.93
N TRP A 135 -14.79 -19.97 -2.42
CA TRP A 135 -14.25 -18.72 -2.92
C TRP A 135 -13.78 -18.84 -4.37
N GLN A 136 -13.90 -17.74 -5.13
CA GLN A 136 -13.28 -17.64 -6.45
C GLN A 136 -11.76 -17.67 -6.26
N PRO A 137 -11.02 -18.42 -7.09
CA PRO A 137 -9.56 -18.37 -7.07
C PRO A 137 -9.07 -16.93 -7.15
N THR A 138 -8.31 -16.49 -6.15
CA THR A 138 -7.93 -15.08 -6.01
C THR A 138 -6.43 -14.94 -5.78
N LEU A 139 -5.80 -14.03 -6.51
CA LEU A 139 -4.43 -13.58 -6.27
C LEU A 139 -4.47 -12.19 -5.61
N LEU A 140 -4.07 -12.15 -4.34
CA LEU A 140 -3.86 -10.92 -3.60
C LEU A 140 -2.44 -10.42 -3.82
N TYR A 141 -2.27 -9.17 -4.24
CA TYR A 141 -0.96 -8.60 -4.56
C TYR A 141 -0.81 -7.20 -3.96
N PRO A 142 0.42 -6.69 -3.72
CA PRO A 142 0.61 -5.36 -3.16
C PRO A 142 0.25 -4.30 -4.21
N ALA A 143 -0.65 -3.38 -3.86
CA ALA A 143 -1.05 -2.30 -4.75
C ALA A 143 0.16 -1.41 -5.11
N ARG A 144 0.24 -0.94 -6.36
CA ARG A 144 1.27 0.03 -6.75
C ARG A 144 1.21 1.29 -5.86
N GLY A 145 2.35 1.70 -5.33
CA GLY A 145 2.46 2.88 -4.46
C GLY A 145 2.17 2.60 -2.97
N VAL A 146 1.84 1.35 -2.61
CA VAL A 146 1.56 0.98 -1.21
C VAL A 146 2.75 1.19 -0.27
N GLY A 147 4.00 1.06 -0.75
CA GLY A 147 5.18 1.35 0.06
C GLY A 147 5.22 2.80 0.57
N GLU A 148 4.71 3.75 -0.22
CA GLU A 148 4.65 5.17 0.14
C GLU A 148 3.50 5.51 1.10
N LEU A 149 2.54 4.60 1.23
CA LEU A 149 1.42 4.73 2.15
C LEU A 149 1.84 4.46 3.60
N TRP A 150 2.74 3.49 3.77
CA TRP A 150 3.25 3.04 5.07
C TRP A 150 4.48 3.80 5.54
N THR A 151 5.21 4.46 4.62
CA THR A 151 6.12 5.53 5.02
C THR A 151 5.28 6.66 5.60
N ALA A 152 5.33 6.84 6.92
CA ALA A 152 4.72 7.99 7.58
C ALA A 152 5.09 9.25 6.80
N ARG A 153 4.14 10.19 6.63
CA ARG A 153 4.53 11.58 6.37
C ARG A 153 5.39 11.94 7.58
N THR A 154 6.71 12.00 7.40
CA THR A 154 7.60 12.44 8.47
C THR A 154 7.23 13.89 8.72
N GLU A 155 6.39 14.13 9.72
CA GLU A 155 6.23 15.46 10.25
C GLU A 155 7.64 15.92 10.63
N PRO A 156 8.06 17.10 10.17
CA PRO A 156 9.39 17.56 10.49
C PRO A 156 9.50 17.70 12.01
N PRO A 157 10.67 17.39 12.61
CA PRO A 157 10.90 17.66 14.03
C PRO A 157 10.48 19.09 14.39
N ASP A 158 9.79 19.28 15.52
CA ASP A 158 9.24 20.59 15.89
C ASP A 158 10.33 21.68 15.97
N ALA A 159 11.53 21.31 16.40
CA ALA A 159 12.68 22.21 16.42
C ALA A 159 13.07 22.68 15.00
N LEU A 160 13.04 21.78 14.00
CA LEU A 160 13.29 22.14 12.60
C LEU A 160 12.16 23.01 12.04
N ALA A 161 10.91 22.69 12.39
CA ALA A 161 9.76 23.50 12.04
C ALA A 161 9.79 24.89 12.69
N GLY A 162 10.34 25.02 13.90
CA GLY A 162 10.53 26.30 14.58
C GLY A 162 11.53 27.21 13.87
N VAL A 163 12.59 26.66 13.29
CA VAL A 163 13.63 27.43 12.57
C VAL A 163 13.20 27.75 11.14
N LEU A 164 12.70 26.76 10.40
CA LEU A 164 12.41 26.92 8.97
C LEU A 164 10.94 27.27 8.68
N GLY A 165 10.05 27.13 9.65
CA GLY A 165 8.61 27.07 9.41
C GLY A 165 8.20 25.70 8.86
N ARG A 166 7.01 25.24 9.26
CA ARG A 166 6.53 23.87 9.04
C ARG A 166 6.61 23.41 7.58
N THR A 167 6.14 24.22 6.63
CA THR A 167 6.14 23.85 5.20
C THR A 167 7.54 23.64 4.63
N LYS A 168 8.52 24.49 4.98
CA LYS A 168 9.91 24.36 4.50
C LYS A 168 10.59 23.16 5.16
N ALA A 169 10.32 22.93 6.44
CA ALA A 169 10.84 21.77 7.16
C ALA A 169 10.28 20.46 6.58
N THR A 170 8.98 20.37 6.31
CA THR A 170 8.37 19.20 5.64
C THR A 170 8.94 18.96 4.25
N LEU A 171 9.13 20.02 3.45
CA LEU A 171 9.76 19.88 2.14
C LEU A 171 11.20 19.37 2.27
N LEU A 172 11.98 19.93 3.20
CA LEU A 172 13.37 19.52 3.41
C LEU A 172 13.46 18.05 3.87
N THR A 173 12.62 17.60 4.82
CA THR A 173 12.62 16.19 5.26
C THR A 173 12.18 15.22 4.17
N THR A 174 11.28 15.65 3.28
CA THR A 174 10.77 14.85 2.15
C THR A 174 11.78 14.73 0.99
N LEU A 175 12.83 15.56 0.99
CA LEU A 175 13.89 15.56 -0.02
C LEU A 175 15.05 14.62 0.33
N ASP A 176 14.84 13.68 1.27
CA ASP A 176 15.69 12.50 1.49
C ASP A 176 15.84 11.67 0.22
N ARG A 177 14.82 11.72 -0.65
CA ARG A 177 14.83 11.19 -2.01
C ARG A 177 14.60 12.32 -3.03
N PRO A 178 15.28 12.30 -4.19
CA PRO A 178 15.07 13.30 -5.22
C PRO A 178 13.61 13.34 -5.71
N ALA A 179 13.02 14.54 -5.82
CA ALA A 179 11.63 14.72 -6.24
C ALA A 179 11.41 16.03 -7.02
N SER A 180 10.45 16.03 -7.95
CA SER A 180 10.05 17.21 -8.69
C SER A 180 9.04 18.08 -7.92
N THR A 181 8.88 19.34 -8.32
CA THR A 181 7.86 20.25 -7.76
C THR A 181 6.46 19.68 -7.86
N ALA A 182 6.11 19.02 -8.98
CA ALA A 182 4.79 18.43 -9.18
C ALA A 182 4.54 17.26 -8.22
N GLU A 183 5.51 16.36 -8.09
CA GLU A 183 5.45 15.22 -7.15
C GLU A 183 5.34 15.72 -5.70
N LEU A 184 6.05 16.78 -5.33
CA LEU A 184 5.99 17.37 -3.98
C LEU A 184 4.66 18.09 -3.72
N ALA A 185 4.11 18.79 -4.71
CA ALA A 185 2.81 19.45 -4.61
C ALA A 185 1.69 18.43 -4.37
N GLU A 186 1.68 17.36 -5.15
CA GLU A 186 0.74 16.25 -5.02
C GLU A 186 0.89 15.53 -3.67
N ARG A 187 2.12 15.13 -3.30
CA ARG A 187 2.39 14.41 -2.04
C ARG A 187 2.06 15.23 -0.78
N LEU A 188 2.23 16.55 -0.83
CA LEU A 188 2.04 17.43 0.33
C LEU A 188 0.69 18.13 0.36
N GLY A 189 -0.11 18.07 -0.72
CA GLY A 189 -1.39 18.78 -0.82
C GLY A 189 -1.20 20.29 -0.89
N LEU A 190 -0.13 20.75 -1.53
CA LEU A 190 0.24 22.17 -1.64
C LEU A 190 0.13 22.63 -3.10
N ALA A 191 -0.17 23.92 -3.30
CA ALA A 191 -0.12 24.50 -4.64
C ALA A 191 1.31 24.46 -5.20
N ALA A 192 1.47 24.12 -6.49
CA ALA A 192 2.78 24.02 -7.14
C ALA A 192 3.60 25.32 -7.04
N GLY A 193 2.93 26.48 -7.11
CA GLY A 193 3.57 27.79 -6.88
C GLY A 193 4.15 27.94 -5.48
N THR A 194 3.41 27.49 -4.45
CA THR A 194 3.86 27.48 -3.04
C THR A 194 5.07 26.57 -2.85
N VAL A 195 5.03 25.36 -3.43
CA VAL A 195 6.15 24.42 -3.39
C VAL A 195 7.37 25.02 -4.09
N SER A 196 7.21 25.58 -5.29
CA SER A 196 8.30 26.18 -6.04
C SER A 196 8.94 27.34 -5.27
N ALA A 197 8.14 28.20 -4.63
CA ALA A 197 8.65 29.32 -3.82
C ALA A 197 9.51 28.81 -2.63
N HIS A 198 9.04 27.78 -1.92
CA HIS A 198 9.79 27.20 -0.81
C HIS A 198 11.06 26.46 -1.26
N LEU A 199 11.01 25.73 -2.39
CA LEU A 199 12.19 25.08 -2.95
C LEU A 199 13.25 26.09 -3.38
N THR A 200 12.85 27.23 -3.96
CA THR A 200 13.76 28.34 -4.26
C THR A 200 14.42 28.89 -2.99
N ALA A 201 13.66 29.09 -1.92
CA ALA A 201 14.21 29.54 -0.64
C ALA A 201 15.19 28.53 -0.03
N LEU A 202 14.85 27.24 -0.03
CA LEU A 202 15.73 26.16 0.46
C LEU A 202 17.03 26.04 -0.36
N ARG A 203 16.95 26.26 -1.68
CA ARG A 203 18.13 26.33 -2.56
C ARG A 203 18.99 27.54 -2.28
N ALA A 204 18.39 28.72 -2.06
CA ALA A 204 19.13 29.92 -1.70
C ALA A 204 19.90 29.74 -0.39
N ALA A 205 19.32 29.00 0.57
CA ALA A 205 19.97 28.60 1.81
C ALA A 205 20.95 27.42 1.67
N ARG A 206 21.16 26.89 0.46
CA ARG A 206 21.98 25.69 0.17
C ARG A 206 21.57 24.43 0.92
N LEU A 207 20.31 24.34 1.37
CA LEU A 207 19.74 23.16 2.02
C LEU A 207 19.19 22.14 1.02
N ALA A 208 18.86 22.62 -0.19
CA ALA A 208 18.46 21.78 -1.31
C ALA A 208 19.30 22.12 -2.56
N ALA A 209 19.50 21.13 -3.40
CA ALA A 209 20.05 21.27 -4.75
C ALA A 209 19.01 20.84 -5.77
N SER A 210 19.17 21.27 -7.02
CA SER A 210 18.32 20.83 -8.12
C SER A 210 19.18 20.34 -9.28
N ASP A 211 18.72 19.29 -9.94
CA ASP A 211 19.32 18.74 -11.14
C ASP A 211 18.24 18.53 -12.22
N ARG A 212 18.60 18.65 -13.49
CA ARG A 212 17.65 18.46 -14.59
C ARG A 212 17.75 17.01 -15.08
N SER A 213 16.71 16.24 -14.84
CA SER A 213 16.57 14.86 -15.32
C SER A 213 15.54 14.82 -16.44
N GLY A 214 16.03 14.78 -17.69
CA GLY A 214 15.20 14.86 -18.89
C GLY A 214 14.35 16.14 -18.94
N HIS A 215 13.02 15.99 -19.01
CA HIS A 215 12.07 17.11 -19.07
C HIS A 215 11.67 17.66 -17.69
N ARG A 216 12.23 17.13 -16.59
CA ARG A 216 11.86 17.51 -15.22
C ARG A 216 13.06 18.06 -14.46
N VAL A 217 12.78 18.95 -13.50
CA VAL A 217 13.75 19.39 -12.50
C VAL A 217 13.49 18.61 -11.23
N LEU A 218 14.49 17.88 -10.74
CA LEU A 218 14.46 17.15 -9.49
C LEU A 218 15.22 17.93 -8.44
N TYR A 219 14.67 17.97 -7.24
CA TYR A 219 15.29 18.57 -6.07
C TYR A 219 15.76 17.47 -5.13
N ARG A 220 16.87 17.66 -4.44
CA ARG A 220 17.39 16.76 -3.40
C ARG A 220 17.98 17.57 -2.25
N ARG A 221 18.08 17.00 -1.05
CA ARG A 221 18.88 17.61 0.02
C ARG A 221 20.36 17.68 -0.38
N THR A 222 21.03 18.71 0.10
CA THR A 222 22.49 18.80 0.10
C THR A 222 23.04 18.15 1.37
N GLU A 223 24.37 17.98 1.44
CA GLU A 223 25.03 17.55 2.68
C GLU A 223 24.70 18.48 3.87
N LEU A 224 24.59 19.80 3.64
CA LEU A 224 24.16 20.75 4.67
C LEU A 224 22.71 20.51 5.09
N GLY A 225 21.82 20.20 4.15
CA GLY A 225 20.43 19.83 4.43
C GLY A 225 20.33 18.53 5.24
N ASP A 226 21.13 17.52 4.91
CA ASP A 226 21.20 16.26 5.64
C ASP A 226 21.75 16.48 7.06
N ALA A 227 22.84 17.23 7.21
CA ALA A 227 23.42 17.58 8.51
C ALA A 227 22.43 18.37 9.39
N LEU A 228 21.67 19.30 8.80
CA LEU A 228 20.65 20.07 9.53
C LEU A 228 19.51 19.15 10.00
N CYS A 229 19.03 18.25 9.14
CA CYS A 229 18.00 17.29 9.52
C CYS A 229 18.50 16.35 10.62
N ALA A 230 19.73 15.83 10.53
CA ALA A 230 20.31 14.92 11.51
C ALA A 230 20.63 15.60 12.85
N GLY A 231 21.12 16.84 12.84
CA GLY A 231 21.48 17.59 14.05
C GLY A 231 20.29 18.14 14.85
N ILE A 232 19.09 18.14 14.27
CA ILE A 232 17.84 18.59 14.89
C ILE A 232 16.86 17.40 15.09
N SER A 233 17.32 16.17 14.81
CA SER A 233 16.55 14.92 15.01
C SER A 233 16.43 14.54 16.48
#